data_AF-A0A353DLW0-F1
#
_entry.id   AF-A0A353DLW0-F1
#
_cell.length_a   1.000
_cell.length_b   1.000
_cell.length_c   1.000
_cell.angle_alpha   90.00
_cell.angle_beta   90.00
_cell.angle_gamma   90.00
#
_symmetry.space_group_name_H-M   'P 1'
#
loop_
_entity.id
_entity.type
_entity.pdbx_description
1 polymer ?
#
loop_
_entity_poly.entity_id
_entity_poly.type
_entity_poly.pdbx_seq_one_letter_code
_entity_poly.pdbx_strand_id
1 'polypeptide(L)'
;MNSFFGENVLLSGKSSKEIYESIKDLPIIDYHCHLDQAAIKADKKFTDIGELWLAGDHYKWRAMRMCGVDEYYITGNASFHEKFR
;
A
#
# COMPACT_ATOMS: atom_id res chain seq x y z
N MET A 1 -22.00 -5.17 14.43
CA MET A 1 -20.97 -4.25 13.90
C MET A 1 -20.17 -4.99 12.86
N ASN A 2 -19.82 -4.35 11.75
CA ASN A 2 -18.90 -4.96 10.79
C ASN A 2 -17.51 -5.05 11.42
N SER A 3 -16.75 -6.10 11.09
CA SER A 3 -15.32 -6.16 11.43
C SER A 3 -14.57 -5.01 10.74
N PHE A 4 -13.52 -4.48 11.39
CA PHE A 4 -12.72 -3.34 10.90
C PHE A 4 -12.20 -3.55 9.46
N PHE A 5 -11.77 -4.78 9.13
CA PHE A 5 -11.43 -5.23 7.77
C PHE A 5 -12.24 -6.45 7.34
N GLY A 6 -13.54 -6.44 7.64
CA GLY A 6 -14.44 -7.51 7.18
C GLY A 6 -14.78 -7.39 5.69
N GLU A 7 -15.48 -8.39 5.16
CA GLU A 7 -15.93 -8.45 3.75
C GLU A 7 -16.78 -7.26 3.31
N ASN A 8 -17.39 -6.55 4.28
CA ASN A 8 -18.25 -5.40 4.03
C ASN A 8 -17.57 -4.07 4.37
N VAL A 9 -16.24 -4.02 4.42
CA VAL A 9 -15.49 -2.77 4.62
C VAL A 9 -15.88 -1.76 3.53
N LEU A 10 -16.19 -0.52 3.92
CA LEU A 10 -16.71 0.55 3.04
C LEU A 10 -18.08 0.31 2.39
N LEU A 11 -18.72 -0.86 2.58
CA LEU A 11 -20.03 -1.18 1.98
C LEU A 11 -21.19 -0.90 2.94
N SER A 12 -22.07 0.02 2.53
CA SER A 12 -23.26 0.43 3.29
C SER A 12 -24.55 -0.04 2.60
N GLY A 13 -25.36 -0.86 3.30
CA GLY A 13 -26.64 -1.36 2.79
C GLY A 13 -26.56 -2.63 1.93
N LYS A 14 -27.70 -3.07 1.40
CA LYS A 14 -27.81 -4.31 0.60
C LYS A 14 -27.28 -4.12 -0.83
N SER A 15 -27.69 -3.03 -1.50
CA SER A 15 -27.34 -2.78 -2.90
C SER A 15 -25.84 -2.61 -3.14
N SER A 16 -25.11 -1.94 -2.24
CA SER A 16 -23.64 -1.79 -2.38
C SER A 16 -22.91 -3.13 -2.33
N LYS A 17 -23.39 -4.06 -1.49
CA LYS A 17 -22.85 -5.41 -1.38
C LYS A 17 -23.12 -6.23 -2.64
N GLU A 18 -24.34 -6.18 -3.17
CA GLU A 18 -24.72 -6.89 -4.39
C GLU A 18 -23.92 -6.38 -5.61
N ILE A 19 -23.74 -5.06 -5.72
CA ILE A 19 -22.93 -4.47 -6.78
C ILE A 19 -21.48 -4.93 -6.67
N TYR A 20 -20.87 -4.83 -5.49
CA TYR A 20 -19.48 -5.24 -5.28
C TYR A 20 -19.28 -6.74 -5.56
N GLU A 21 -20.18 -7.60 -5.08
CA GLU A 21 -20.13 -9.04 -5.32
C GLU A 21 -20.17 -9.39 -6.82
N SER A 22 -20.91 -8.62 -7.61
CA SER A 22 -21.01 -8.84 -9.06
C SER A 22 -19.76 -8.43 -9.86
N ILE A 23 -18.82 -7.67 -9.25
CA ILE A 23 -17.67 -7.09 -9.97
C ILE A 23 -16.29 -7.38 -9.34
N LYS A 24 -16.22 -7.82 -8.08
CA LYS A 24 -14.95 -7.93 -7.33
C LYS A 24 -13.92 -8.87 -7.98
N ASP A 25 -14.38 -9.84 -8.76
CA ASP A 25 -13.53 -10.85 -9.43
C ASP A 25 -13.18 -10.48 -10.88
N LEU A 26 -13.58 -9.29 -11.35
CA LEU A 26 -13.16 -8.79 -12.64
C LEU A 26 -11.65 -8.47 -12.65
N PRO A 27 -10.96 -8.63 -13.79
CA PRO A 27 -9.55 -8.29 -13.89
C PRO A 27 -9.31 -6.80 -13.65
N ILE A 28 -8.18 -6.48 -13.02
CA ILE A 28 -7.72 -5.10 -12.86
C ILE A 28 -7.17 -4.62 -14.20
N ILE A 29 -7.74 -3.53 -14.71
CA ILE A 29 -7.23 -2.83 -15.89
C ILE A 29 -6.63 -1.50 -15.41
N ASP A 30 -5.31 -1.45 -15.34
CA ASP A 30 -4.55 -0.30 -14.86
C ASP A 30 -3.96 0.50 -16.05
N TYR A 31 -4.69 1.52 -16.50
CA TYR A 31 -4.31 2.34 -17.65
C TYR A 31 -3.14 3.30 -17.37
N HIS A 32 -2.85 3.60 -16.11
CA HIS A 32 -1.79 4.54 -15.73
C HIS A 32 -1.20 4.19 -14.37
N CYS A 33 0.07 3.79 -14.37
CA CYS A 33 0.83 3.54 -13.16
C CYS A 33 2.28 4.03 -13.28
N HIS A 34 2.99 3.99 -12.15
CA HIS A 34 4.41 4.31 -12.05
C HIS A 34 5.24 3.09 -11.63
N LEU A 35 4.81 1.88 -12.02
CA LEU A 35 5.52 0.65 -11.71
C LEU A 35 6.83 0.54 -12.50
N ASP A 36 7.85 -0.05 -11.87
CA ASP A 36 9.14 -0.31 -12.50
C ASP A 36 9.08 -1.61 -13.33
N GLN A 37 9.10 -1.44 -14.66
CA GLN A 37 9.09 -2.55 -15.62
C GLN A 37 10.32 -3.47 -15.48
N ALA A 38 11.49 -2.92 -15.11
CA ALA A 38 12.70 -3.71 -14.95
C ALA A 38 12.62 -4.60 -13.71
N ALA A 39 12.07 -4.09 -12.60
CA ALA A 39 11.82 -4.87 -11.40
C ALA A 39 10.83 -6.02 -11.65
N ILE A 40 9.76 -5.77 -12.42
CA ILE A 40 8.80 -6.81 -12.83
C ILE A 40 9.49 -7.87 -13.69
N LYS A 41 10.25 -7.45 -14.71
CA LYS A 41 10.99 -8.36 -15.60
C LYS A 41 11.99 -9.23 -14.85
N ALA A 42 12.65 -8.67 -13.85
CA ALA A 42 13.64 -9.38 -13.02
C ALA A 42 13.00 -10.25 -11.92
N ASP A 43 11.68 -10.22 -11.77
CA ASP A 43 10.97 -10.81 -10.63
C ASP A 43 11.61 -10.39 -9.29
N LYS A 44 11.97 -9.11 -9.19
CA LYS A 44 12.69 -8.57 -8.02
C LYS A 44 11.86 -8.82 -6.76
N LYS A 45 12.48 -9.45 -5.76
CA LYS A 45 11.89 -9.61 -4.42
C LYS A 45 12.26 -8.43 -3.53
N PHE A 46 11.37 -8.12 -2.59
CA PHE A 46 11.64 -7.19 -1.51
C PHE A 46 12.45 -7.89 -0.41
N THR A 47 13.35 -7.17 0.22
CA THR A 47 14.19 -7.66 1.31
C THR A 47 13.40 -7.87 2.60
N ASP A 48 12.49 -6.95 2.92
CA ASP A 48 11.59 -7.02 4.06
C ASP A 48 10.31 -6.18 3.83
N ILE A 49 9.42 -6.19 4.83
CA ILE A 49 8.19 -5.38 4.80
C ILE A 49 8.47 -3.87 4.78
N GLY A 50 9.59 -3.43 5.37
CA GLY A 50 9.99 -2.02 5.39
C GLY A 50 10.36 -1.53 3.99
N GLU A 51 11.12 -2.30 3.20
CA GLU A 51 11.40 -1.97 1.80
C GLU A 51 10.09 -1.92 1.01
N LEU A 52 9.26 -2.96 1.12
CA LEU A 52 7.97 -3.03 0.43
C LEU A 52 7.07 -1.83 0.75
N TRP A 53 7.02 -1.41 2.02
CA TRP A 53 6.13 -0.33 2.44
C TRP A 53 6.69 1.07 2.21
N LEU A 54 7.99 1.27 2.42
CA LEU A 54 8.59 2.60 2.60
C LEU A 54 9.61 2.96 1.53
N ALA A 55 10.05 2.06 0.63
CA ALA A 55 11.11 2.39 -0.33
C ALA A 55 10.69 3.40 -1.42
N GLY A 56 9.39 3.52 -1.73
CA GLY A 56 8.91 4.37 -2.83
C GLY A 56 7.59 5.11 -2.57
N ASP A 57 7.04 5.05 -1.35
CA ASP A 57 5.74 5.63 -1.04
C ASP A 57 5.88 7.03 -0.41
N HIS A 58 5.92 8.04 -1.27
CA HIS A 58 6.01 9.43 -0.84
C HIS A 58 4.80 9.92 -0.04
N TYR A 59 3.64 9.25 -0.09
CA TYR A 59 2.50 9.57 0.77
C TYR A 59 2.76 9.16 2.22
N LYS A 60 3.34 7.97 2.44
CA LYS A 60 3.77 7.53 3.77
C LYS A 60 4.88 8.43 4.32
N TRP A 61 5.87 8.79 3.49
CA TRP A 61 6.91 9.73 3.91
C TRP A 61 6.35 11.07 4.35
N ARG A 62 5.37 11.60 3.60
CA ARG A 62 4.68 12.83 3.97
C ARG A 62 3.97 12.69 5.32
N ALA A 63 3.26 11.58 5.55
CA ALA A 63 2.60 11.32 6.82
C ALA A 63 3.61 11.22 7.98
N MET A 64 4.73 10.52 7.79
CA MET A 64 5.81 10.42 8.78
C MET A 64 6.37 11.81 9.15
N ARG A 65 6.63 12.68 8.16
CA ARG A 65 7.07 14.07 8.41
C ARG A 65 6.03 14.86 9.19
N MET A 66 4.75 14.72 8.85
CA MET A 66 3.65 15.39 9.57
C MET A 66 3.52 14.91 11.03
N CYS A 67 3.91 13.66 11.30
CA CYS A 67 3.97 13.09 12.65
C CYS A 67 5.29 13.39 13.39
N GLY A 68 6.19 14.19 12.81
CA GLY A 68 7.45 14.57 13.45
C GLY A 68 8.52 13.47 13.46
N VAL A 69 8.41 12.47 12.59
CA VAL A 69 9.46 11.45 12.43
C VAL A 69 10.69 12.11 11.78
N ASP A 70 11.87 11.87 12.36
CA ASP A 70 13.13 12.39 11.83
C ASP A 70 13.42 11.86 10.42
N GLU A 71 13.94 12.71 9.54
CA GLU A 71 14.20 12.37 8.14
C GLU A 71 15.19 11.19 7.99
N TYR A 72 16.04 10.94 9.00
CA TYR A 72 16.89 9.75 9.11
C TYR A 72 16.09 8.45 8.93
N TYR A 73 14.87 8.38 9.47
CA TYR A 73 13.97 7.23 9.40
C TYR A 73 13.00 7.26 8.21
N ILE A 74 13.07 8.28 7.36
CA ILE A 74 12.19 8.43 6.19
C ILE A 74 12.99 8.16 4.92
N THR A 75 13.72 9.16 4.41
CA THR A 75 14.58 9.00 3.23
C THR A 75 16.07 8.91 3.58
N GLY A 76 16.44 9.01 4.85
CA GLY A 76 17.81 8.87 5.34
C GLY A 76 18.32 7.43 5.42
N ASN A 77 19.45 7.26 6.10
CA ASN A 77 20.29 6.06 6.06
C ASN A 77 19.93 4.98 7.09
N ALA A 78 18.82 5.11 7.82
CA ALA A 78 18.33 4.02 8.66
C ALA A 78 18.05 2.77 7.83
N SER A 79 18.23 1.58 8.41
CA SER A 79 17.80 0.33 7.79
C SER A 79 16.27 0.29 7.63
N PHE A 80 15.74 -0.42 6.63
CA PHE A 80 14.29 -0.54 6.45
C PHE A 80 13.57 -1.11 7.68
N HIS A 81 14.22 -2.02 8.41
CA HIS A 81 13.75 -2.50 9.70
C HIS A 81 13.60 -1.36 10.73
N GLU A 82 14.58 -0.47 10.86
CA GLU A 82 14.48 0.70 11.75
C GLU A 82 13.42 1.70 11.29
N LYS A 83 13.26 1.90 9.96
CA LYS A 83 12.22 2.78 9.40
C LYS A 83 10.80 2.29 9.67
N PHE A 84 10.61 0.97 9.79
CA PHE A 84 9.28 0.35 9.94
C PHE A 84 8.83 0.15 11.39
N ARG A 85 9.72 0.36 12.37
CA ARG A 85 9.45 0.12 13.80
C ARG A 85 8.45 1.07 14.44
#